data_AF-A0A3M1G3V0-F1
#
_entry.id   AF-A0A3M1G3V0-F1
#
_cell.length_a   1.000
_cell.length_b   1.000
_cell.length_c   1.000
_cell.angle_alpha   90.00
_cell.angle_beta   90.00
_cell.angle_gamma   90.00
#
_symmetry.space_group_name_H-M   'P 1'
#
loop_
_entity.id
_entity.type
_entity.pdbx_description
1 polymer ?
#
loop_
_entity_poly.entity_id
_entity_poly.type
_entity_poly.pdbx_seq_one_letter_code
_entity_poly.pdbx_strand_id
1 'polypeptide(L)'
;MPIIEGLHKKGKPPLIVGGTGLYIKALTRGLFSAPEADEELRRELKTLEARAPGTLYRKLQSLDPEKAKELNPNDLRRIIRALEVCFRTEHPISELQQELTEPLPYSFTKIGLTRDRRELYRMIEERVDEMFRKGLVDEVRRLLEKNPSETPLQAIGYKEVVDYLEGKKSLDETIHLIKRATKRYAKRQFTWFRKEPDIQWVDITGIQDPEVIFKKLLSETTLKRFVLSSALP
;
A
#
# COMPACT_ATOMS: atom_id res chain seq x y z
N MET A 1 -15.84 -11.73 5.64
CA MET A 1 -15.37 -10.49 6.32
C MET A 1 -16.52 -9.82 7.07
N PRO A 2 -16.48 -9.69 8.41
CA PRO A 2 -17.63 -9.29 9.23
C PRO A 2 -18.27 -7.95 8.86
N ILE A 3 -17.46 -6.95 8.49
CA ILE A 3 -17.96 -5.61 8.12
C ILE A 3 -18.72 -5.66 6.79
N ILE A 4 -18.16 -6.31 5.77
CA ILE A 4 -18.77 -6.44 4.44
C ILE A 4 -20.06 -7.25 4.53
N GLU A 5 -20.02 -8.39 5.22
CA GLU A 5 -21.20 -9.23 5.46
C GLU A 5 -22.29 -8.46 6.22
N GLY A 6 -21.92 -7.70 7.25
CA GLY A 6 -22.86 -6.90 8.02
C GLY A 6 -23.54 -5.80 7.20
N LEU A 7 -22.83 -5.21 6.23
CA LEU A 7 -23.41 -4.24 5.30
C LEU A 7 -24.34 -4.90 4.28
N HIS A 8 -23.95 -6.04 3.71
CA HIS A 8 -24.79 -6.81 2.80
C HIS A 8 -26.08 -7.27 3.47
N LYS A 9 -26.03 -7.76 4.72
CA LYS A 9 -27.21 -8.12 5.51
C LYS A 9 -28.18 -6.95 5.73
N LYS A 10 -27.71 -5.71 5.63
CA LYS A 10 -28.52 -4.49 5.74
C LYS A 10 -28.94 -3.92 4.38
N GLY A 11 -28.69 -4.62 3.28
CA GLY A 11 -28.96 -4.13 1.92
C GLY A 11 -28.10 -2.93 1.52
N LYS A 12 -26.97 -2.69 2.21
CA LYS A 12 -26.11 -1.53 1.94
C LYS A 12 -24.90 -1.95 1.10
N PRO A 13 -24.68 -1.35 -0.09
CA PRO A 13 -23.50 -1.63 -0.89
C PRO A 13 -22.23 -1.11 -0.18
N PRO A 14 -21.22 -1.96 0.07
CA PRO A 14 -19.97 -1.52 0.70
C PRO A 14 -19.13 -0.70 -0.27
N LEU A 15 -18.76 0.51 0.14
CA LEU A 15 -17.78 1.33 -0.57
C LEU A 15 -16.45 1.26 0.17
N ILE A 16 -15.42 0.76 -0.52
CA ILE A 16 -14.08 0.62 0.03
C ILE A 16 -13.19 1.66 -0.63
N VAL A 17 -12.65 2.57 0.18
CA VAL A 17 -11.85 3.71 -0.29
C VAL A 17 -10.42 3.58 0.25
N GLY A 18 -9.43 3.70 -0.63
CA GLY A 18 -8.03 3.66 -0.23
C GLY A 18 -7.08 3.61 -1.41
N GLY A 19 -5.78 3.69 -1.11
CA GLY A 19 -4.71 3.67 -2.12
C GLY A 19 -3.65 2.59 -1.87
N THR A 20 -3.87 1.68 -0.94
CA THR A 20 -2.89 0.62 -0.61
C THR A 20 -3.12 -0.58 -1.52
N GLY A 21 -2.35 -0.66 -2.61
CA GLY A 21 -2.51 -1.73 -3.63
C GLY A 21 -2.51 -3.14 -3.06
N LEU A 22 -1.63 -3.44 -2.10
CA LEU A 22 -1.61 -4.75 -1.43
C LEU A 22 -2.94 -5.11 -0.77
N TYR A 23 -3.62 -4.14 -0.14
CA TYR A 23 -4.87 -4.38 0.59
C TYR A 23 -6.01 -4.59 -0.40
N ILE A 24 -6.03 -3.84 -1.50
CA ILE A 24 -7.00 -4.06 -2.59
C ILE A 24 -6.78 -5.42 -3.25
N LYS A 25 -5.53 -5.84 -3.49
CA LYS A 25 -5.22 -7.17 -4.02
C LYS A 25 -5.70 -8.27 -3.08
N ALA A 26 -5.39 -8.15 -1.79
CA ALA A 26 -5.82 -9.09 -0.76
C ALA A 26 -7.35 -9.26 -0.75
N LEU A 27 -8.07 -8.14 -0.85
CA LEU A 27 -9.52 -8.13 -0.85
C LEU A 27 -10.10 -8.75 -2.13
N THR A 28 -9.53 -8.44 -3.28
CA THR A 28 -10.10 -8.80 -4.59
C THR A 28 -9.66 -10.17 -5.09
N ARG A 29 -8.48 -10.63 -4.68
CA ARG A 29 -7.87 -11.88 -5.16
C ARG A 29 -7.55 -12.86 -4.04
N GLY A 30 -7.77 -12.47 -2.79
CA GLY A 30 -7.31 -13.23 -1.64
C GLY A 30 -5.84 -12.98 -1.30
N LEU A 31 -5.47 -13.49 -0.15
CA LEU A 31 -4.09 -13.69 0.30
C LEU A 31 -4.06 -15.06 0.95
N PHE A 32 -3.14 -15.93 0.52
CA PHE A 32 -2.87 -17.14 1.28
C PHE A 32 -2.41 -16.80 2.70
N SER A 33 -2.77 -17.67 3.65
CA SER A 33 -2.32 -17.57 5.03
C SER A 33 -0.89 -18.06 5.15
N ALA A 34 0.06 -17.12 5.09
CA ALA A 34 1.46 -17.42 5.25
C ALA A 34 1.82 -17.66 6.73
N PRO A 35 2.87 -18.45 7.04
CA PRO A 35 3.39 -18.58 8.39
C PRO A 35 3.67 -17.22 9.06
N GLU A 36 3.59 -17.20 10.39
CA GLU A 36 3.94 -16.02 11.17
C GLU A 36 5.39 -15.57 10.90
N ALA A 37 5.64 -14.29 11.17
CA ALA A 37 6.98 -13.74 11.05
C ALA A 37 7.91 -14.33 12.11
N ASP A 38 9.11 -14.71 11.71
CA ASP A 38 10.17 -15.16 12.60
C ASP A 38 11.29 -14.11 12.63
N GLU A 39 11.27 -13.29 13.68
CA GLU A 39 12.24 -12.20 13.82
C GLU A 39 13.67 -12.69 14.15
N GLU A 40 13.85 -13.92 14.63
CA GLU A 40 15.18 -14.51 14.80
C GLU A 40 15.76 -14.92 13.45
N LEU A 41 15.02 -15.72 12.69
CA LEU A 41 15.41 -16.12 11.33
C LEU A 41 15.66 -14.91 10.42
N ARG A 42 14.83 -13.87 10.50
CA ARG A 42 15.05 -12.63 9.75
C ARG A 42 16.37 -11.96 10.10
N ARG A 43 16.76 -11.94 11.37
CA ARG A 43 18.04 -11.36 11.82
C ARG A 43 19.22 -12.19 11.33
N GLU A 44 19.12 -13.52 11.38
CA GLU A 44 20.14 -14.41 10.85
C GLU A 44 20.34 -14.22 9.35
N LEU A 45 19.25 -14.20 8.57
CA LEU A 45 19.30 -14.01 7.13
C LEU A 45 19.89 -12.64 6.75
N LYS A 46 19.51 -11.56 7.48
CA LYS A 46 20.13 -10.23 7.29
C LYS A 46 21.63 -10.26 7.57
N THR A 47 22.06 -10.95 8.63
CA THR A 47 23.47 -11.05 9.01
C THR A 47 24.26 -11.83 7.94
N LEU A 48 23.68 -12.91 7.42
CA LEU A 48 24.28 -13.69 6.33
C LEU A 48 24.46 -12.85 5.06
N GLU A 49 23.42 -12.12 4.65
CA GLU A 49 23.49 -11.23 3.48
C GLU A 49 24.53 -10.12 3.66
N ALA A 50 24.62 -9.55 4.87
CA ALA A 50 25.59 -8.49 5.16
C ALA A 50 27.05 -8.99 5.06
N ARG A 51 27.30 -10.25 5.43
CA ARG A 51 28.63 -10.88 5.31
C ARG A 51 28.97 -11.29 3.88
N ALA A 52 27.97 -11.74 3.12
CA ALA A 52 28.14 -12.21 1.75
C ALA A 52 26.96 -11.76 0.87
N PRO A 53 26.99 -10.54 0.32
CA PRO A 53 25.90 -10.00 -0.50
C PRO A 53 25.56 -10.88 -1.72
N GLY A 54 24.28 -10.97 -2.05
CA GLY A 54 23.73 -11.81 -3.12
C GLY A 54 23.56 -13.28 -2.73
N THR A 55 23.89 -13.69 -1.51
CA THR A 55 23.74 -15.07 -1.06
C THR A 55 22.27 -15.45 -0.90
N LEU A 56 21.45 -14.56 -0.34
CA LEU A 56 20.02 -14.86 -0.18
C LEU A 56 19.30 -14.96 -1.53
N TYR A 57 19.62 -14.09 -2.48
CA TYR A 57 19.01 -14.16 -3.81
C TYR A 57 19.36 -15.47 -4.52
N ARG A 58 20.63 -15.90 -4.48
CA ARG A 58 21.04 -17.21 -5.01
C ARG A 58 20.32 -18.36 -4.32
N LYS A 59 20.19 -18.30 -2.99
CA LYS A 59 19.45 -19.32 -2.23
C LYS A 59 17.97 -19.36 -2.65
N LEU A 60 17.37 -18.20 -2.88
CA LEU A 60 16.00 -18.11 -3.38
C LEU A 60 15.88 -18.69 -4.80
N GLN A 61 16.84 -18.44 -5.69
CA GLN A 61 16.82 -19.03 -7.03
C GLN A 61 16.82 -20.57 -7.01
N SER A 62 17.48 -21.18 -6.02
CA SER A 62 17.49 -22.64 -5.85
C SER A 62 16.20 -23.18 -5.24
N LEU A 63 15.60 -22.46 -4.28
CA LEU A 63 14.42 -22.93 -3.54
C LEU A 63 13.08 -22.55 -4.18
N ASP A 64 13.01 -21.39 -4.80
CA ASP A 64 11.81 -20.84 -5.44
C ASP A 64 12.19 -20.00 -6.66
N PRO A 65 12.55 -20.67 -7.79
CA PRO A 65 13.00 -19.99 -9.01
C PRO A 65 11.90 -19.09 -9.61
N GLU A 66 10.62 -19.45 -9.46
CA GLU A 66 9.50 -18.64 -9.93
C GLU A 66 9.40 -17.33 -9.17
N LYS A 67 9.47 -17.36 -7.83
CA LYS A 67 9.50 -16.13 -7.03
C LYS A 67 10.75 -15.30 -7.30
N ALA A 68 11.91 -15.94 -7.48
CA ALA A 68 13.16 -15.23 -7.76
C ALA A 68 13.08 -14.38 -9.03
N LYS A 69 12.47 -14.91 -10.12
CA LYS A 69 12.28 -14.18 -11.39
C LYS A 69 11.46 -12.89 -11.24
N GLU A 70 10.53 -12.86 -10.29
CA GLU A 70 9.65 -11.71 -10.04
C GLU A 70 10.32 -10.61 -9.19
N LEU A 71 11.34 -10.96 -8.41
CA LEU A 71 11.94 -10.07 -7.43
C LEU A 71 13.21 -9.39 -7.96
N ASN A 72 13.39 -8.13 -7.57
CA ASN A 72 14.68 -7.47 -7.75
C ASN A 72 15.67 -8.08 -6.74
N PRO A 73 16.91 -8.43 -7.14
CA PRO A 73 17.92 -8.96 -6.22
C PRO A 73 18.21 -8.06 -5.00
N ASN A 74 17.95 -6.76 -5.12
CA ASN A 74 18.14 -5.79 -4.04
C ASN A 74 16.91 -5.66 -3.12
N ASP A 75 15.78 -6.32 -3.41
CA ASP A 75 14.59 -6.30 -2.55
C ASP A 75 14.73 -7.34 -1.43
N LEU A 76 15.70 -7.09 -0.55
CA LEU A 76 16.08 -7.98 0.53
C LEU A 76 14.89 -8.33 1.44
N ARG A 77 13.97 -7.39 1.65
CA ARG A 77 12.78 -7.61 2.47
C ARG A 77 11.89 -8.72 1.87
N ARG A 78 11.64 -8.68 0.56
CA ARG A 78 10.82 -9.70 -0.10
C ARG A 78 11.55 -11.02 -0.25
N ILE A 79 12.86 -10.99 -0.51
CA ILE A 79 13.69 -12.20 -0.57
C ILE A 79 13.69 -12.92 0.78
N ILE A 80 13.93 -12.20 1.88
CA ILE A 80 13.88 -12.77 3.23
C ILE A 80 12.50 -13.36 3.51
N ARG A 81 11.40 -12.66 3.18
CA ARG A 81 10.05 -13.21 3.39
C ARG A 81 9.81 -14.48 2.57
N ALA A 82 10.28 -14.55 1.33
CA ALA A 82 10.14 -15.75 0.51
C ALA A 82 10.91 -16.93 1.10
N LEU A 83 12.17 -16.71 1.49
CA LEU A 83 13.01 -17.72 2.15
C LEU A 83 12.46 -18.14 3.51
N GLU A 84 11.96 -17.20 4.31
CA GLU A 84 11.31 -17.46 5.60
C GLU A 84 10.14 -18.43 5.43
N VAL A 85 9.28 -18.21 4.42
CA VAL A 85 8.19 -19.14 4.11
C VAL A 85 8.76 -20.49 3.69
N CYS A 86 9.70 -20.54 2.75
CA CYS A 86 10.34 -21.79 2.32
C CYS A 86 10.92 -22.61 3.48
N PHE A 87 11.60 -21.98 4.45
CA PHE A 87 12.17 -22.69 5.59
C PHE A 87 11.14 -23.14 6.61
N ARG A 88 10.02 -22.41 6.74
CA ARG A 88 8.98 -22.73 7.72
C ARG A 88 7.97 -23.76 7.20
N THR A 89 7.73 -23.81 5.89
CA THR A 89 6.76 -24.71 5.28
C THR A 89 7.40 -25.86 4.50
N GLU A 90 8.71 -25.80 4.25
CA GLU A 90 9.42 -26.69 3.32
C GLU A 90 8.91 -26.63 1.87
N HIS A 91 8.07 -25.64 1.54
CA HIS A 91 7.47 -25.44 0.22
C HIS A 91 7.76 -24.04 -0.34
N PRO A 92 7.95 -23.87 -1.66
CA PRO A 92 8.09 -22.57 -2.31
C PRO A 92 6.91 -21.63 -2.00
N ILE A 93 7.18 -20.35 -1.75
CA ILE A 93 6.11 -19.36 -1.54
C ILE A 93 5.28 -19.14 -2.80
N SER A 94 5.88 -19.29 -3.99
CA SER A 94 5.17 -19.21 -5.27
C SER A 94 4.10 -20.29 -5.41
N GLU A 95 4.41 -21.52 -5.02
CA GLU A 95 3.50 -22.67 -5.01
C GLU A 95 2.35 -22.44 -4.04
N LEU A 96 2.66 -22.14 -2.77
CA LEU A 96 1.63 -21.86 -1.76
C LEU A 96 0.72 -20.68 -2.14
N GLN A 97 1.27 -19.66 -2.82
CA GLN A 97 0.47 -18.55 -3.34
C GLN A 97 -0.51 -18.99 -4.42
N GLN A 98 -0.13 -19.94 -5.28
CA GLN A 98 -0.99 -20.43 -6.35
C GLN A 98 -2.08 -21.35 -5.80
N GLU A 99 -1.73 -22.24 -4.88
CA GLU A 99 -2.64 -23.27 -4.37
C GLU A 99 -3.63 -22.74 -3.32
N LEU A 100 -3.18 -21.83 -2.46
CA LEU A 100 -3.91 -21.48 -1.24
C LEU A 100 -4.51 -20.06 -1.27
N THR A 101 -4.36 -19.34 -2.39
CA THR A 101 -4.95 -18.00 -2.53
C THR A 101 -6.32 -18.10 -3.19
N GLU A 102 -7.38 -18.01 -2.39
CA GLU A 102 -8.75 -17.95 -2.89
C GLU A 102 -9.31 -16.52 -2.85
N PRO A 103 -9.97 -16.06 -3.93
CA PRO A 103 -10.64 -14.77 -3.92
C PRO A 103 -11.81 -14.77 -2.94
N LEU A 104 -12.10 -13.61 -2.35
CA LEU A 104 -13.31 -13.46 -1.54
C LEU A 104 -14.55 -13.64 -2.42
N PRO A 105 -15.67 -14.17 -1.88
CA PRO A 105 -16.90 -14.46 -2.63
C PRO A 105 -17.71 -13.18 -2.90
N TYR A 106 -17.07 -12.14 -3.41
CA TYR A 106 -17.67 -10.86 -3.75
C TYR A 106 -17.29 -10.45 -5.17
N SER A 107 -18.22 -9.80 -5.86
CA SER A 107 -17.93 -9.08 -7.09
C SER A 107 -17.47 -7.66 -6.75
N PHE A 108 -16.38 -7.23 -7.39
CA PHE A 108 -15.81 -5.90 -7.16
C PHE A 108 -15.92 -5.05 -8.41
N THR A 109 -16.47 -3.84 -8.27
CA THR A 109 -16.31 -2.77 -9.27
C THR A 109 -15.15 -1.89 -8.85
N LYS A 110 -14.06 -1.89 -9.61
CA LYS A 110 -12.86 -1.11 -9.29
C LYS A 110 -12.91 0.20 -10.08
N ILE A 111 -12.87 1.31 -9.35
CA ILE A 111 -12.83 2.66 -9.93
C ILE A 111 -11.55 3.33 -9.47
N GLY A 112 -10.79 3.87 -10.42
CA GLY A 112 -9.56 4.60 -10.15
C GLY A 112 -9.70 6.05 -10.57
N LEU A 113 -9.33 6.98 -9.68
CA LEU A 113 -9.26 8.39 -10.02
C LEU A 113 -7.84 8.72 -10.50
N THR A 114 -7.73 9.35 -11.67
CA THR A 114 -6.46 9.89 -12.19
C THR A 114 -6.49 11.40 -12.23
N ARG A 115 -5.30 12.00 -12.28
CA ARG A 115 -5.11 13.44 -12.41
C ARG A 115 -3.80 13.71 -13.15
N ASP A 116 -3.71 14.86 -13.81
CA ASP A 116 -2.46 15.34 -14.37
C ASP A 116 -1.36 15.34 -13.29
N ARG A 117 -0.15 14.96 -13.69
CA ARG A 117 0.96 14.76 -12.76
C ARG A 117 1.42 16.07 -12.13
N ARG A 118 1.41 17.19 -12.88
CA ARG A 118 1.84 18.49 -12.35
C ARG A 118 0.84 18.98 -11.32
N GLU A 119 -0.43 18.84 -11.65
CA GLU A 119 -1.52 19.19 -10.74
C GLU A 119 -1.51 18.34 -9.46
N LEU A 120 -1.37 17.01 -9.56
CA LEU A 120 -1.24 16.14 -8.39
C LEU A 120 -0.05 16.51 -7.51
N TYR A 121 1.09 16.84 -8.12
CA TYR A 121 2.30 17.19 -7.37
C TYR A 121 2.16 18.52 -6.63
N ARG A 122 1.50 19.50 -7.24
CA ARG A 122 1.18 20.78 -6.58
C ARG A 122 0.30 20.55 -5.35
N MET A 123 -0.78 19.78 -5.48
CA MET A 123 -1.64 19.45 -4.32
C MET A 123 -0.89 18.71 -3.21
N ILE A 124 0.01 17.79 -3.58
CA ILE A 124 0.83 17.06 -2.59
C ILE A 124 1.69 18.05 -1.80
N GLU A 125 2.30 19.04 -2.46
CA GLU A 125 3.11 20.06 -1.79
C GLU A 125 2.26 20.93 -0.87
N GLU A 126 1.14 21.46 -1.37
CA GLU A 126 0.20 22.27 -0.60
C GLU A 126 -0.32 21.53 0.63
N ARG A 127 -0.68 20.25 0.48
CA ARG A 127 -1.12 19.39 1.58
C ARG A 127 -0.03 19.18 2.62
N VAL A 128 1.22 18.96 2.20
CA VAL A 128 2.33 18.80 3.15
C VAL A 128 2.56 20.10 3.91
N ASP A 129 2.58 21.25 3.23
CA ASP A 129 2.72 22.54 3.90
C ASP A 129 1.59 22.78 4.92
N GLU A 130 0.36 22.41 4.56
CA GLU A 130 -0.78 22.48 5.46
C GLU A 130 -0.66 21.54 6.67
N MET A 131 -0.11 20.33 6.51
CA MET A 131 0.15 19.43 7.63
C MET A 131 1.08 20.07 8.67
N PHE A 132 2.13 20.78 8.22
CA PHE A 132 3.02 21.50 9.12
C PHE A 132 2.34 22.67 9.80
N ARG A 133 1.55 23.48 9.06
CA ARG A 133 0.75 24.57 9.65
C ARG A 133 -0.25 24.07 10.70
N LYS A 134 -0.82 22.88 10.51
CA LYS A 134 -1.75 22.23 11.45
C LYS A 134 -1.07 21.53 12.63
N GLY A 135 0.26 21.61 12.76
CA GLY A 135 0.98 21.09 13.92
C GLY A 135 1.39 19.62 13.80
N LEU A 136 1.79 19.14 12.61
CA LEU A 136 2.37 17.81 12.44
C LEU A 136 3.54 17.54 13.40
N VAL A 137 4.40 18.55 13.63
CA VAL A 137 5.54 18.42 14.56
C VAL A 137 5.07 18.12 15.99
N ASP A 138 4.03 18.81 16.45
CA ASP A 138 3.47 18.61 17.78
C ASP A 138 2.75 17.26 17.90
N GLU A 139 2.08 16.82 16.84
CA GLU A 139 1.49 15.48 16.77
C GLU A 139 2.55 14.39 16.95
N VAL A 140 3.66 14.48 16.23
CA VAL A 140 4.76 13.50 16.32
C VAL A 140 5.42 13.54 17.69
N ARG A 141 5.65 14.74 18.26
CA ARG A 141 6.20 14.89 19.61
C ARG A 141 5.33 14.16 20.65
N ARG A 142 4.02 14.41 20.65
CA ARG A 142 3.05 13.75 21.53
C ARG A 142 2.98 12.24 21.31
N LEU A 143 3.22 11.78 20.08
CA LEU A 143 3.26 10.34 19.79
C LEU A 143 4.50 9.70 20.41
N LEU A 144 5.68 10.32 20.33
CA LEU A 144 6.92 9.80 20.91
C LEU A 144 6.85 9.68 22.44
N GLU A 145 6.16 10.60 23.11
CA GLU A 145 5.90 10.53 24.56
C GLU A 145 5.17 9.25 24.98
N LYS A 146 4.41 8.64 24.05
CA LYS A 146 3.67 7.38 24.30
C LYS A 146 4.50 6.13 24.00
N ASN A 147 5.79 6.28 23.69
CA ASN A 147 6.72 5.20 23.35
C ASN A 147 6.12 4.21 22.33
N PRO A 148 5.76 4.68 21.12
CA PRO A 148 5.06 3.89 20.13
C PRO A 148 5.96 2.78 19.60
N SER A 149 5.36 1.74 19.03
CA SER A 149 6.13 0.76 18.27
C SER A 149 6.79 1.41 17.05
N GLU A 150 7.82 0.77 16.51
CA GLU A 150 8.61 1.34 15.40
C GLU A 150 7.79 1.49 14.10
N THR A 151 6.80 0.61 13.88
CA THR A 151 6.08 0.54 12.61
C THR A 151 5.30 1.81 12.26
N PRO A 152 4.47 2.39 13.15
CA PRO A 152 3.84 3.69 12.93
C PRO A 152 4.82 4.82 12.59
N LEU A 153 6.00 4.84 13.24
CA LEU A 153 7.00 5.88 13.03
C LEU A 153 7.63 5.83 11.63
N GLN A 154 7.60 4.68 10.95
CA GLN A 154 8.13 4.55 9.58
C GLN A 154 7.23 5.16 8.51
N ALA A 155 6.04 5.66 8.86
CA ALA A 155 5.16 6.36 7.94
C ALA A 155 5.82 7.65 7.39
N ILE A 156 5.54 7.97 6.11
CA ILE A 156 6.00 9.22 5.48
C ILE A 156 5.39 10.40 6.25
N GLY A 157 6.23 11.35 6.66
CA GLY A 157 5.86 12.45 7.53
C GLY A 157 6.36 12.23 8.96
N TYR A 158 6.20 11.03 9.51
CA TYR A 158 6.55 10.73 10.89
C TYR A 158 8.06 10.56 11.04
N LYS A 159 8.67 9.64 10.29
CA LYS A 159 10.13 9.40 10.38
C LYS A 159 10.95 10.65 10.10
N GLU A 160 10.55 11.47 9.12
CA GLU A 160 11.28 12.69 8.78
C GLU A 160 11.14 13.77 9.87
N VAL A 161 10.01 13.80 10.57
CA VAL A 161 9.81 14.69 11.72
C VAL A 161 10.54 14.17 12.95
N VAL A 162 10.63 12.85 13.16
CA VAL A 162 11.48 12.26 14.21
C VAL A 162 12.95 12.67 13.98
N ASP A 163 13.47 12.52 12.76
CA ASP A 163 14.83 12.97 12.42
C ASP A 163 15.04 14.47 12.71
N TYR A 164 14.04 15.31 12.46
CA TYR A 164 14.08 16.73 12.81
C TYR A 164 14.10 16.96 14.33
N LEU A 165 13.23 16.28 15.08
CA LEU A 165 13.16 16.38 16.55
C LEU A 165 14.45 15.90 17.23
N GLU A 166 15.17 14.97 16.61
CA GLU A 166 16.49 14.49 17.04
C GLU A 166 17.65 15.39 16.59
N GLY A 167 17.37 16.50 15.89
CA GLY A 167 18.38 17.46 15.43
C GLY A 167 19.21 16.98 14.25
N LYS A 168 18.83 15.89 13.58
CA LYS A 168 19.57 15.33 12.41
C LYS A 168 19.35 16.14 11.13
N LYS A 169 18.26 16.91 11.06
CA LYS A 169 17.82 17.66 9.87
C LYS A 169 17.19 18.99 10.27
N SER A 170 17.23 19.96 9.36
CA SER A 170 16.47 21.21 9.53
C SER A 170 14.98 21.00 9.20
N LEU A 171 14.12 21.90 9.69
CA LEU A 171 12.69 21.86 9.39
C LEU A 171 12.43 21.94 7.88
N ASP A 172 13.13 22.84 7.18
CA ASP A 172 12.99 23.02 5.72
C ASP A 172 13.40 21.77 4.95
N GLU A 173 14.51 21.13 5.36
CA GLU A 173 14.94 19.88 4.76
C GLU A 173 13.90 18.77 4.99
N THR A 174 13.36 18.66 6.20
CA THR A 174 12.32 17.70 6.55
C THR A 174 11.06 17.89 5.71
N ILE A 175 10.57 19.13 5.55
CA ILE A 175 9.43 19.44 4.68
C ILE A 175 9.71 19.01 3.23
N HIS A 176 10.90 19.35 2.71
CA HIS A 176 11.30 18.97 1.36
C HIS A 176 11.35 17.45 1.16
N LEU A 177 11.89 16.71 2.14
CA LEU A 177 11.96 15.25 2.11
C LEU A 177 10.58 14.61 2.11
N ILE A 178 9.64 15.11 2.93
CA ILE A 178 8.27 14.61 2.99
C ILE A 178 7.54 14.85 1.66
N LYS A 179 7.67 16.05 1.07
CA LYS A 179 7.13 16.35 -0.27
C LYS A 179 7.64 15.35 -1.30
N ARG A 180 8.97 15.14 -1.35
CA ARG A 180 9.62 14.21 -2.27
C ARG A 180 9.16 12.76 -2.03
N ALA A 181 9.11 12.32 -0.78
CA ALA A 181 8.69 10.98 -0.40
C ALA A 181 7.23 10.72 -0.77
N THR A 182 6.34 11.68 -0.52
CA THR A 182 4.91 11.61 -0.86
C THR A 182 4.69 11.54 -2.38
N LYS A 183 5.40 12.34 -3.18
CA LYS A 183 5.37 12.24 -4.65
C LYS A 183 5.83 10.87 -5.16
N ARG A 184 6.90 10.33 -4.57
CA ARG A 184 7.40 8.98 -4.89
C ARG A 184 6.37 7.91 -4.51
N TYR A 185 5.70 8.07 -3.37
CA TYR A 185 4.64 7.17 -2.93
C TYR A 185 3.45 7.20 -3.90
N ALA A 186 2.94 8.38 -4.26
CA ALA A 186 1.88 8.54 -5.25
C ALA A 186 2.25 7.91 -6.61
N LYS A 187 3.49 8.11 -7.08
CA LYS A 187 3.99 7.44 -8.29
C LYS A 187 3.95 5.90 -8.16
N ARG A 188 4.40 5.36 -7.02
CA ARG A 188 4.37 3.91 -6.77
C ARG A 188 2.94 3.37 -6.74
N GLN A 189 2.01 4.08 -6.09
CA GLN A 189 0.59 3.72 -6.11
C GLN A 189 0.06 3.66 -7.54
N PHE A 190 0.31 4.70 -8.34
CA PHE A 190 -0.11 4.74 -9.73
C PHE A 190 0.51 3.61 -10.56
N THR A 191 1.81 3.36 -10.43
CA THR A 191 2.48 2.22 -11.10
C THR A 191 1.89 0.87 -10.69
N TRP A 192 1.52 0.71 -9.42
CA TRP A 192 0.89 -0.50 -8.94
C TRP A 192 -0.50 -0.68 -9.55
N PHE A 193 -1.37 0.32 -9.43
CA PHE A 193 -2.75 0.24 -9.91
C PHE A 193 -2.85 0.17 -11.43
N ARG A 194 -1.90 0.73 -12.18
CA ARG A 194 -1.87 0.58 -13.64
C ARG A 194 -1.72 -0.88 -14.10
N LYS A 195 -1.16 -1.75 -13.25
CA LYS A 195 -1.05 -3.20 -13.50
C LYS A 195 -2.24 -3.99 -12.96
N GLU A 196 -3.13 -3.35 -12.20
CA GLU A 196 -4.32 -3.99 -11.66
C GLU A 196 -5.40 -4.07 -12.76
N PRO A 197 -5.92 -5.26 -13.06
CA PRO A 197 -6.95 -5.44 -14.07
C PRO A 197 -8.27 -4.86 -13.61
N ASP A 198 -9.11 -4.54 -14.58
CA ASP A 198 -10.52 -4.16 -14.41
C ASP A 198 -10.74 -2.84 -13.65
N ILE A 199 -9.70 -1.99 -13.54
CA ILE A 199 -9.87 -0.62 -13.04
C ILE A 199 -10.47 0.26 -14.13
N GLN A 200 -11.63 0.84 -13.82
CA GLN A 200 -12.26 1.88 -14.61
C GLN A 200 -11.65 3.22 -14.20
N TRP A 201 -10.76 3.75 -15.03
CA TRP A 201 -10.05 5.00 -14.77
C TRP A 201 -10.87 6.20 -15.18
N VAL A 202 -11.02 7.16 -14.27
CA VAL A 202 -11.70 8.44 -14.52
C VAL A 202 -10.73 9.57 -14.23
N ASP A 203 -10.44 10.38 -15.26
CA ASP A 203 -9.57 11.54 -15.14
C ASP A 203 -10.33 12.73 -14.54
N ILE A 204 -9.90 13.18 -13.37
CA ILE A 204 -10.48 14.32 -12.64
C ILE A 204 -9.55 15.54 -12.64
N THR A 205 -8.68 15.66 -13.65
CA THR A 205 -7.84 16.84 -13.87
C THR A 205 -8.68 18.11 -13.94
N GLY A 206 -8.28 19.12 -13.18
CA GLY A 206 -8.98 20.41 -13.09
C GLY A 206 -10.29 20.38 -12.28
N ILE A 207 -10.76 19.22 -11.83
CA ILE A 207 -11.98 19.09 -11.02
C ILE A 207 -11.60 18.91 -9.55
N GLN A 208 -12.21 19.70 -8.67
CA GLN A 208 -12.07 19.55 -7.20
C GLN A 208 -13.40 19.30 -6.50
N ASP A 209 -14.50 19.71 -7.11
CA ASP A 209 -15.84 19.55 -6.54
C ASP A 209 -16.24 18.06 -6.49
N PRO A 210 -16.50 17.50 -5.29
CA PRO A 210 -16.91 16.12 -5.13
C PRO A 210 -18.21 15.76 -5.87
N GLU A 211 -19.17 16.67 -6.00
CA GLU A 211 -20.42 16.41 -6.72
C GLU A 211 -20.18 16.28 -8.22
N VAL A 212 -19.31 17.12 -8.77
CA VAL A 212 -18.92 17.06 -10.19
C VAL A 212 -18.16 15.77 -10.47
N ILE A 213 -17.23 15.40 -9.58
CA ILE A 213 -16.51 14.12 -9.65
C ILE A 213 -17.51 12.97 -9.61
N PHE A 214 -18.46 12.98 -8.68
CA PHE A 214 -19.45 11.91 -8.54
C PHE A 214 -20.34 11.78 -9.79
N LYS A 215 -20.82 12.89 -10.35
CA LYS A 215 -21.59 12.89 -11.62
C LYS A 215 -20.76 12.30 -12.77
N LYS A 216 -19.48 12.66 -12.87
CA LYS A 216 -18.55 12.10 -13.86
C LYS A 216 -18.30 10.61 -13.66
N LEU A 217 -18.16 10.16 -12.42
CA LEU A 217 -18.07 8.73 -12.09
C LEU A 217 -19.32 7.98 -12.55
N LEU A 218 -20.52 8.51 -12.31
CA LEU A 218 -21.76 7.89 -12.76
C LEU A 218 -21.87 7.81 -14.29
N SER A 219 -21.33 8.79 -15.04
CA SER A 219 -21.38 8.76 -16.50
C SER A 219 -20.34 7.86 -17.15
N GLU A 220 -19.14 7.74 -16.55
CA GLU A 220 -17.98 7.09 -17.18
C GLU A 220 -17.68 5.69 -16.65
N THR A 221 -18.44 5.21 -15.67
CA THR A 221 -18.23 3.90 -15.05
C THR A 221 -19.50 3.08 -14.98
N THR A 222 -19.35 1.79 -14.67
CA THR A 222 -20.47 0.89 -14.39
C THR A 222 -21.17 1.19 -13.06
N LEU A 223 -20.72 2.19 -12.30
CA LEU A 223 -21.31 2.60 -11.02
C LEU A 223 -22.80 2.95 -11.16
N LYS A 224 -23.21 3.53 -12.30
CA LYS A 224 -24.62 3.84 -12.57
C LYS A 224 -25.52 2.61 -12.49
N ARG A 225 -25.03 1.44 -12.94
CA ARG A 225 -25.80 0.19 -12.86
C ARG A 225 -26.04 -0.22 -11.40
N PHE A 226 -25.01 -0.07 -10.55
CA PHE A 226 -25.11 -0.35 -9.11
C PHE A 226 -26.02 0.63 -8.37
N VAL A 227 -25.89 1.93 -8.63
CA VAL A 227 -26.70 2.96 -7.94
C VAL A 227 -28.18 2.82 -8.32
N LEU A 228 -28.49 2.54 -9.58
CA LEU A 228 -29.87 2.37 -10.04
C LEU A 228 -30.49 1.03 -9.59
N SER A 229 -29.72 -0.06 -9.54
CA SER A 229 -30.23 -1.35 -9.06
C SER A 229 -30.44 -1.40 -7.54
N SER A 230 -29.72 -0.56 -6.78
CA SER A 230 -29.87 -0.45 -5.31
C SER A 230 -31.00 0.49 -4.90
N ALA A 231 -31.58 1.22 -5.85
CA ALA A 231 -32.66 2.19 -5.65
C ALA A 231 -34.05 1.63 -6.00
N LEU A 232 -34.13 0.37 -6.43
CA LEU A 232 -35.39 -0.34 -6.65
C LEU A 232 -35.68 -1.22 -5.42
N PRO A 233 -36.85 -1.06 -4.78
CA PRO A 233 -37.26 -1.86 -3.62
C PRO A 233 -37.50 -3.32 -3.95
#